data_AF-A0A7D4CPV1-F1
#
_entry.id   AF-A0A7D4CPV1-F1
#
_cell.length_a   1.000
_cell.length_b   1.000
_cell.length_c   1.000
_cell.angle_alpha   90.00
_cell.angle_beta   90.00
_cell.angle_gamma   90.00
#
_symmetry.space_group_name_H-M   'P 1'
#
loop_
_entity.id
_entity.type
_entity.pdbx_description
1 polymer ?
#
loop_
_entity_poly.entity_id
_entity_poly.type
_entity_poly.pdbx_seq_one_letter_code
_entity_poly.pdbx_strand_id
1 'polypeptide(L)'
;MRDRDREAVSSATEVVWLATPTNPLMQVVDIAEIAEIAHEYGALCTVDNTFATPYLQRPLELGADIVAHSLTKYLGGHSDVVGGALVTDDEGLDEQLGFYQNSVGATPDPFACFLVLRGTKTLPIRMDRHSGNARDLAAWLDDHQSLTLLIWLGRTIRHLMPSTLWIEVPTRLVRNGRGTNCSKYWSKTERLSSKMSSPGQLPTMF
;
A
#
# COMPACT_ATOMS: atom_id res chain seq x y z
N MET A 1 -15.91 4.56 -5.92
CA MET A 1 -15.63 3.70 -4.75
C MET A 1 -16.77 3.86 -3.73
N ARG A 2 -17.02 5.08 -3.26
CA ARG A 2 -17.91 5.48 -2.15
C ARG A 2 -19.28 4.78 -1.95
N ASP A 3 -20.14 4.65 -2.96
CA ASP A 3 -21.51 4.17 -2.71
C ASP A 3 -21.57 2.67 -2.44
N ARG A 4 -20.78 1.89 -3.18
CA ARG A 4 -20.72 0.42 -3.03
C ARG A 4 -20.21 0.00 -1.66
N ASP A 5 -19.22 0.71 -1.13
CA ASP A 5 -18.60 0.38 0.15
C ASP A 5 -19.58 0.62 1.30
N ARG A 6 -20.33 1.73 1.25
CA ARG A 6 -21.41 2.03 2.21
C ARG A 6 -22.58 1.05 2.11
N GLU A 7 -22.96 0.65 0.90
CA GLU A 7 -24.01 -0.36 0.70
C GLU A 7 -23.64 -1.75 1.24
N ALA A 8 -22.34 -2.06 1.34
CA ALA A 8 -21.85 -3.34 1.83
C ALA A 8 -21.74 -3.41 3.36
N VAL A 9 -21.73 -2.28 4.05
CA VAL A 9 -21.65 -2.20 5.52
C VAL A 9 -23.06 -2.04 6.11
N SER A 10 -23.34 -2.78 7.17
CA SER A 10 -24.63 -2.77 7.84
C SER A 10 -24.47 -2.89 9.36
N SER A 11 -25.57 -2.79 10.10
CA SER A 11 -25.59 -3.02 11.56
C SER A 11 -25.19 -4.44 11.99
N ALA A 12 -25.07 -5.39 11.06
CA ALA A 12 -24.58 -6.74 11.32
C ALA A 12 -23.10 -6.92 10.96
N THR A 13 -22.44 -5.88 10.44
CA THR A 13 -21.03 -5.90 10.09
C THR A 13 -20.21 -5.62 11.34
N GLU A 14 -19.44 -6.60 11.79
CA GLU A 14 -18.59 -6.45 12.98
C GLU A 14 -17.17 -5.96 12.63
N VAL A 15 -16.69 -6.29 11.42
CA VAL A 15 -15.33 -5.96 10.96
C VAL A 15 -15.34 -5.63 9.47
N VAL A 16 -14.64 -4.55 9.11
CA VAL A 16 -14.25 -4.19 7.74
C VAL A 16 -12.76 -4.49 7.57
N TRP A 17 -12.42 -5.40 6.66
CA TRP A 17 -11.04 -5.80 6.39
C TRP A 17 -10.57 -5.26 5.05
N LEU A 18 -9.53 -4.42 5.06
CA LEU A 18 -8.92 -3.89 3.85
C LEU A 18 -7.44 -4.24 3.76
N ALA A 19 -6.95 -4.30 2.52
CA ALA A 19 -5.52 -4.37 2.22
C ALA A 19 -5.19 -3.21 1.28
N THR A 20 -4.19 -2.41 1.63
CA THR A 20 -3.78 -1.28 0.80
C THR A 20 -2.28 -1.06 0.94
N PRO A 21 -1.50 -1.31 -0.13
CA PRO A 21 -1.91 -1.81 -1.45
C PRO A 21 -2.41 -3.27 -1.44
N THR A 22 -3.33 -3.62 -2.35
CA THR A 22 -3.81 -5.00 -2.50
C THR A 22 -2.78 -5.92 -3.16
N ASN A 23 -2.84 -7.21 -2.84
CA ASN A 23 -2.05 -8.25 -3.49
C ASN A 23 -2.93 -9.05 -4.48
N PRO A 24 -2.55 -9.25 -5.76
CA PRO A 24 -1.35 -8.75 -6.44
C PRO A 24 -1.56 -7.44 -7.21
N LEU A 25 -2.80 -6.93 -7.26
CA LEU A 25 -3.19 -5.86 -8.18
C LEU A 25 -2.87 -4.43 -7.69
N MET A 26 -2.23 -4.28 -6.54
CA MET A 26 -1.72 -3.02 -6.00
C MET A 26 -2.75 -1.89 -5.94
N GLN A 27 -4.04 -2.24 -5.79
CA GLN A 27 -5.10 -1.24 -5.62
C GLN A 27 -4.93 -0.54 -4.28
N VAL A 28 -5.21 0.75 -4.25
CA VAL A 28 -5.11 1.56 -3.03
C VAL A 28 -6.49 1.99 -2.60
N VAL A 29 -6.71 1.86 -1.30
CA VAL A 29 -7.94 2.20 -0.60
C VAL A 29 -7.64 3.35 0.36
N ASP A 30 -8.53 4.32 0.47
CA ASP A 30 -8.44 5.39 1.46
C ASP A 30 -8.83 4.84 2.83
N ILE A 31 -7.83 4.68 3.70
CA ILE A 31 -8.01 4.09 5.03
C ILE A 31 -8.94 4.96 5.88
N ALA A 32 -8.78 6.28 5.82
CA ALA A 32 -9.55 7.19 6.67
C ALA A 32 -11.03 7.17 6.28
N GLU A 33 -11.32 7.20 4.97
CA GLU A 33 -12.69 7.12 4.48
C GLU A 33 -13.37 5.80 4.85
N ILE A 34 -12.67 4.66 4.72
CA ILE A 34 -13.24 3.35 5.09
C ILE A 34 -13.38 3.19 6.60
N ALA A 35 -12.45 3.72 7.39
CA ALA A 35 -12.56 3.74 8.85
C ALA A 35 -13.81 4.50 9.30
N GLU A 36 -14.05 5.70 8.76
CA GLU A 36 -15.26 6.47 9.04
C GLU A 36 -16.53 5.65 8.74
N ILE A 37 -16.59 4.99 7.58
CA ILE A 37 -17.73 4.13 7.21
C ILE A 37 -17.90 2.95 8.19
N ALA A 38 -16.81 2.28 8.57
CA ALA A 38 -16.88 1.16 9.51
C ALA A 38 -17.45 1.61 10.86
N HIS A 39 -16.93 2.72 11.39
CA HIS A 39 -17.30 3.27 12.69
C HIS A 39 -18.74 3.80 12.73
N GLU A 40 -19.27 4.33 11.63
CA GLU A 40 -20.69 4.72 11.52
C GLU A 40 -21.66 3.56 11.86
N TYR A 41 -21.24 2.32 11.64
CA TYR A 41 -22.03 1.11 11.93
C TYR A 41 -21.54 0.34 13.17
N GLY A 42 -20.56 0.88 13.91
CA GLY A 42 -19.95 0.21 15.07
C GLY A 42 -19.03 -0.96 14.72
N ALA A 43 -18.60 -1.08 13.46
CA ALA A 43 -17.68 -2.12 13.00
C ALA A 43 -16.22 -1.71 13.24
N LEU A 44 -15.35 -2.69 13.49
CA LEU A 44 -13.90 -2.47 13.53
C LEU A 44 -13.31 -2.31 12.12
N CYS A 45 -12.37 -1.39 11.94
CA CYS A 45 -11.60 -1.21 10.73
C CYS A 45 -10.22 -1.88 10.86
N THR A 46 -9.99 -2.93 10.08
CA THR A 46 -8.71 -3.67 10.07
C THR A 46 -7.96 -3.48 8.76
N VAL A 47 -6.67 -3.14 8.85
CA VAL A 47 -5.81 -2.92 7.68
C VAL A 47 -4.68 -3.94 7.64
N ASP A 48 -4.66 -4.79 6.61
CA ASP A 48 -3.45 -5.52 6.22
C ASP A 48 -2.45 -4.54 5.60
N ASN A 49 -1.42 -4.22 6.38
CA ASN A 49 -0.37 -3.28 6.04
C ASN A 49 0.93 -4.00 5.62
N THR A 50 0.84 -5.27 5.20
CA THR A 50 1.99 -6.11 4.82
C THR A 50 2.83 -5.48 3.73
N PHE A 51 2.22 -4.96 2.66
CA PHE A 51 2.95 -4.41 1.50
C PHE A 51 3.62 -3.07 1.82
N ALA A 52 2.92 -2.16 2.49
CA ALA A 52 3.44 -0.82 2.76
C ALA A 52 4.39 -0.81 3.95
N THR A 53 4.22 -1.71 4.94
CA THR A 53 4.97 -1.74 6.20
C THR A 53 4.74 -0.49 7.07
N PRO A 54 5.06 -0.50 8.38
CA PRO A 54 4.94 0.70 9.20
C PRO A 54 5.89 1.83 8.77
N TYR A 55 6.88 1.54 7.92
CA TYR A 55 7.81 2.54 7.41
C TYR A 55 7.14 3.50 6.42
N LEU A 56 6.26 3.00 5.53
CA LEU A 56 5.64 3.81 4.48
C LEU A 56 4.20 4.24 4.83
N GLN A 57 3.47 3.45 5.63
CA GLN A 57 2.07 3.70 5.96
C GLN A 57 1.79 3.30 7.41
N ARG A 58 1.09 4.16 8.17
CA ARG A 58 0.73 3.92 9.58
C ARG A 58 -0.79 4.00 9.75
N PRO A 59 -1.52 2.90 9.52
CA PRO A 59 -2.99 2.93 9.47
C PRO A 59 -3.69 3.32 10.77
N LEU A 60 -3.10 3.05 11.94
CA LEU A 60 -3.66 3.51 13.23
C LEU A 60 -3.78 5.05 13.25
N GLU A 61 -2.80 5.78 12.69
CA GLU A 61 -2.88 7.24 12.56
C GLU A 61 -3.95 7.72 11.56
N LEU A 62 -4.55 6.79 10.80
CA LEU A 62 -5.57 7.04 9.79
C LEU A 62 -6.94 6.49 10.21
N GLY A 63 -7.11 6.06 11.46
CA GLY A 63 -8.39 5.58 12.00
C GLY A 63 -8.64 4.08 11.93
N ALA A 64 -7.65 3.27 11.53
CA ALA A 64 -7.77 1.81 11.68
C ALA A 64 -7.70 1.42 13.17
N ASP A 65 -8.48 0.42 13.58
CA ASP A 65 -8.46 -0.13 14.94
C ASP A 65 -7.41 -1.25 15.07
N ILE A 66 -7.20 -2.01 13.99
CA ILE A 66 -6.23 -3.11 13.95
C ILE A 66 -5.36 -2.99 12.70
N VAL A 67 -4.05 -3.16 12.86
CA VAL A 67 -3.10 -3.34 11.77
C VAL A 67 -2.57 -4.76 11.76
N ALA A 68 -2.81 -5.46 10.65
CA ALA A 68 -2.28 -6.79 10.42
C ALA A 68 -1.00 -6.74 9.57
N HIS A 69 -0.05 -7.60 9.90
CA HIS A 69 1.18 -7.79 9.13
C HIS A 69 1.51 -9.28 8.96
N SER A 70 1.84 -9.68 7.74
CA SER A 70 2.66 -10.86 7.51
C SER A 70 4.14 -10.50 7.78
N LEU A 71 4.65 -10.96 8.92
CA LEU A 71 6.05 -10.80 9.31
C LEU A 71 7.00 -11.53 8.37
N THR A 72 6.50 -12.56 7.67
CA THR A 72 7.20 -13.31 6.62
C THR A 72 7.75 -12.42 5.50
N LYS A 73 7.13 -11.26 5.25
CA LYS A 73 7.46 -10.39 4.12
C LYS A 73 8.53 -9.38 4.51
N TYR A 74 8.23 -8.09 4.43
CA TYR A 74 9.24 -7.04 4.56
C TYR A 74 9.75 -6.84 5.99
N LEU A 75 8.97 -7.17 7.02
CA LEU A 75 9.38 -7.03 8.42
C LEU A 75 10.49 -8.03 8.78
N GLY A 76 10.32 -9.32 8.47
CA GLY A 76 11.39 -10.31 8.52
C GLY A 76 12.48 -10.01 7.48
N GLY A 77 12.08 -9.76 6.23
CA GLY A 77 12.92 -9.13 5.20
C GLY A 77 13.99 -10.02 4.54
N HIS A 78 14.12 -11.28 4.97
CA HIS A 78 15.18 -12.20 4.53
C HIS A 78 14.65 -13.55 4.06
N SER A 79 13.32 -13.70 3.93
CA SER A 79 12.66 -14.93 3.45
C SER A 79 13.03 -16.20 4.23
N ASP A 80 13.33 -16.05 5.53
CA ASP A 80 13.86 -17.09 6.42
C ASP A 80 12.99 -17.32 7.68
N VAL A 81 11.87 -16.61 7.80
CA VAL A 81 10.95 -16.69 8.93
C VAL A 81 9.51 -16.56 8.45
N VAL A 82 8.59 -17.32 9.06
CA VAL A 82 7.15 -17.18 8.87
C VAL A 82 6.52 -16.64 10.15
N GLY A 83 5.66 -15.64 10.04
CA GLY A 83 4.97 -15.10 11.20
C GLY A 83 3.90 -14.07 10.83
N GLY A 84 3.07 -13.75 11.82
CA GLY A 84 2.03 -12.72 11.74
C GLY A 84 2.06 -11.82 12.97
N ALA A 85 1.57 -10.59 12.82
CA ALA A 85 1.33 -9.68 13.93
C ALA A 85 0.00 -8.94 13.72
N LEU A 86 -0.69 -8.70 14.82
CA LEU A 86 -1.77 -7.74 14.95
C LEU A 86 -1.28 -6.62 15.88
N VAL A 87 -1.57 -5.38 15.54
CA VAL A 87 -1.16 -4.19 16.31
C VAL A 87 -2.39 -3.31 16.48
N THR A 88 -2.64 -2.87 17.70
CA THR A 88 -3.71 -1.94 18.08
C THR A 88 -3.19 -0.98 19.16
N ASP A 89 -3.84 0.16 19.34
CA ASP A 89 -3.65 1.09 20.46
C ASP A 89 -4.81 1.08 21.46
N ASP A 90 -5.81 0.21 21.28
CA ASP A 90 -6.90 -0.04 22.22
C ASP A 90 -6.54 -1.18 23.20
N GLU A 91 -6.46 -0.86 24.49
CA GLU A 91 -6.12 -1.83 25.55
C GLU A 91 -7.13 -2.98 25.66
N GLY A 92 -8.43 -2.70 25.50
CA GLY A 92 -9.47 -3.72 25.58
C GLY A 92 -9.42 -4.69 24.40
N LEU A 93 -9.09 -4.17 23.21
CA LEU A 93 -8.88 -5.00 22.02
C LEU A 93 -7.59 -5.82 22.15
N ASP A 94 -6.51 -5.25 22.67
CA ASP A 94 -5.26 -5.97 22.97
C ASP A 94 -5.48 -7.13 23.95
N GLU A 95 -6.25 -6.91 25.03
CA GLU A 95 -6.62 -7.96 25.99
C GLU A 95 -7.38 -9.12 25.32
N GLN A 96 -8.36 -8.80 24.47
CA GLN A 96 -9.12 -9.82 23.73
C GLN A 96 -8.21 -10.60 22.76
N LEU A 97 -7.37 -9.90 22.00
CA LEU A 97 -6.40 -10.53 21.10
C LEU A 97 -5.40 -11.41 21.87
N GLY A 98 -4.92 -10.96 23.02
CA GLY A 98 -4.04 -11.70 23.93
C GLY A 98 -4.71 -12.97 24.49
N PHE A 99 -5.99 -12.88 24.86
CA PHE A 99 -6.76 -14.05 25.28
C PHE A 99 -6.82 -15.12 24.17
N TYR A 100 -7.11 -14.72 22.92
CA TYR A 100 -7.11 -15.65 21.79
C TYR A 100 -5.71 -16.18 21.46
N GLN A 101 -4.68 -15.34 21.51
CA GLN A 101 -3.30 -15.76 21.30
C GLN A 101 -2.90 -16.87 22.27
N ASN A 102 -3.21 -16.71 23.56
CA ASN A 102 -2.94 -17.71 24.59
C ASN A 102 -3.82 -18.97 24.45
N SER A 103 -5.12 -18.79 24.21
CA SER A 103 -6.09 -19.90 24.21
C SER A 103 -6.01 -20.77 22.95
N VAL A 104 -5.76 -20.17 21.79
CA VAL A 104 -5.58 -20.89 20.51
C VAL A 104 -4.14 -21.38 20.36
N GLY A 105 -3.17 -20.65 20.91
CA GLY A 105 -1.76 -21.06 20.95
C GLY A 105 -1.00 -20.87 19.63
N ALA A 106 -1.55 -20.15 18.66
CA ALA A 106 -0.89 -19.81 17.39
C ALA A 106 0.20 -18.73 17.59
N THR A 107 1.21 -19.06 18.38
CA THR A 107 2.30 -18.16 18.78
C THR A 107 3.61 -18.50 18.04
N PRO A 108 4.42 -17.49 17.68
CA PRO A 108 5.73 -17.73 17.11
C PRO A 108 6.71 -18.28 18.15
N ASP A 109 7.65 -19.12 17.70
CA ASP A 109 8.76 -19.56 18.54
C ASP A 109 9.74 -18.38 18.80
N PRO A 110 10.53 -18.41 19.89
CA PRO A 110 11.43 -17.31 20.25
C PRO A 110 12.52 -17.04 19.21
N PHE A 111 12.95 -18.03 18.41
CA PHE A 111 13.92 -17.81 17.34
C PHE A 111 13.27 -17.05 16.17
N ALA A 112 12.04 -17.39 15.80
CA ALA A 112 11.27 -16.61 14.83
C ALA A 112 11.09 -15.15 15.29
N CYS A 113 10.75 -14.93 16.57
CA CYS A 113 10.70 -13.59 17.16
C CYS A 113 12.03 -12.83 17.02
N PHE A 114 13.15 -13.50 17.33
CA PHE A 114 14.49 -12.92 17.18
C PHE A 114 14.81 -12.54 15.73
N LEU A 115 14.51 -13.42 14.77
CA LEU A 115 14.76 -13.16 13.34
C LEU A 115 13.95 -11.97 12.84
N VAL A 116 12.69 -11.86 13.22
CA VAL A 116 11.87 -10.68 12.89
C VAL A 116 12.46 -9.42 13.52
N LEU A 117 12.80 -9.43 14.82
CA LEU A 117 13.43 -8.29 15.50
C LEU A 117 14.78 -7.89 14.88
N ARG A 118 15.55 -8.86 14.37
CA ARG A 118 16.77 -8.59 13.59
C ARG A 118 16.43 -7.92 12.26
N GLY A 119 15.39 -8.40 11.57
CA GLY A 119 14.90 -7.88 10.30
C GLY A 119 14.46 -6.42 10.37
N THR A 120 13.74 -6.03 11.44
CA THR A 120 13.22 -4.67 11.58
C THR A 120 14.31 -3.60 11.66
N LYS A 121 15.50 -3.93 12.19
CA LYS A 121 16.65 -3.00 12.29
C LYS A 121 17.11 -2.45 10.94
N THR A 122 16.92 -3.20 9.86
CA THR A 122 17.28 -2.77 8.50
C THR A 122 16.07 -2.40 7.65
N LEU A 123 14.85 -2.41 8.22
CA LEU A 123 13.63 -2.10 7.49
C LEU A 123 13.70 -0.76 6.74
N PRO A 124 14.10 0.38 7.35
CA PRO A 124 14.13 1.66 6.65
C PRO A 124 14.98 1.64 5.39
N ILE A 125 16.24 1.20 5.51
CA ILE A 125 17.19 1.18 4.39
C ILE A 125 16.79 0.19 3.29
N ARG A 126 16.16 -0.94 3.67
CA ARG A 126 15.64 -1.92 2.71
C ARG A 126 14.46 -1.35 1.97
N MET A 127 13.51 -0.72 2.67
CA MET A 127 12.32 -0.13 2.04
C MET A 127 12.69 1.02 1.11
N ASP A 128 13.63 1.89 1.49
CA ASP A 128 14.15 2.94 0.59
C ASP A 128 14.70 2.34 -0.70
N ARG A 129 15.50 1.27 -0.59
CA ARG A 129 16.08 0.58 -1.75
C ARG A 129 15.03 -0.16 -2.57
N HIS A 130 14.07 -0.84 -1.94
CA HIS A 130 12.97 -1.51 -2.63
C HIS A 130 12.14 -0.50 -3.44
N SER A 131 11.72 0.61 -2.82
CA SER A 131 10.97 1.66 -3.51
C SER A 131 11.79 2.35 -4.60
N GLY A 132 13.09 2.55 -4.39
CA GLY A 132 14.01 3.08 -5.41
C GLY A 132 14.11 2.16 -6.62
N ASN A 133 14.55 0.91 -6.40
CA ASN A 133 14.74 -0.07 -7.46
C ASN A 133 13.44 -0.33 -8.24
N ALA A 134 12.31 -0.43 -7.54
CA ALA A 134 11.04 -0.70 -8.18
C ALA A 134 10.51 0.51 -8.97
N ARG A 135 10.83 1.75 -8.56
CA ARG A 135 10.57 2.95 -9.37
C ARG A 135 11.38 2.93 -10.66
N ASP A 136 12.66 2.60 -10.58
CA ASP A 136 13.55 2.55 -11.75
C ASP A 136 13.14 1.44 -12.71
N LEU A 137 12.77 0.26 -12.15
CA LEU A 137 12.25 -0.85 -12.93
C LEU A 137 10.90 -0.51 -13.57
N ALA A 138 9.99 0.14 -12.84
CA ALA A 138 8.71 0.58 -13.38
C ALA A 138 8.92 1.55 -14.55
N ALA A 139 9.83 2.53 -14.41
CA ALA A 139 10.14 3.47 -15.50
C ALA A 139 10.73 2.76 -16.72
N TRP A 140 11.65 1.81 -16.52
CA TRP A 140 12.22 1.02 -17.62
C TRP A 140 11.18 0.12 -18.31
N LEU A 141 10.31 -0.52 -17.53
CA LEU A 141 9.23 -1.36 -18.03
C LEU A 141 8.18 -0.54 -18.80
N ASP A 142 7.91 0.68 -18.36
CA ASP A 142 6.94 1.58 -18.97
C ASP A 142 7.23 1.87 -20.46
N ASP A 143 8.51 1.91 -20.83
CA ASP A 143 8.96 2.13 -22.21
C ASP A 143 9.05 0.82 -23.04
N HIS A 144 8.75 -0.34 -22.44
CA HIS A 144 8.96 -1.63 -23.08
C HIS A 144 7.78 -2.02 -23.98
N GLN A 145 8.00 -2.04 -25.30
CA GLN A 145 6.95 -2.25 -26.32
C GLN A 145 6.10 -3.53 -26.16
N SER A 146 6.67 -4.59 -25.57
CA SER A 146 5.95 -5.85 -25.31
C SER A 146 5.05 -5.83 -24.07
N LEU A 147 5.10 -4.79 -23.23
CA LEU A 147 4.26 -4.70 -22.05
C LEU A 147 2.90 -4.09 -22.38
N THR A 148 1.85 -4.81 -21.97
CA THR A 148 0.47 -4.37 -22.18
C THR A 148 -0.05 -3.56 -21.00
N LEU A 149 0.41 -3.86 -19.78
CA LEU A 149 -0.02 -3.25 -18.54
C LEU A 149 1.12 -3.28 -17.50
N LEU A 150 1.41 -2.12 -16.93
CA LEU A 150 2.22 -1.96 -15.73
C LEU A 150 1.34 -1.43 -14.60
N ILE A 151 1.37 -2.11 -13.45
CA ILE A 151 0.71 -1.66 -12.23
C ILE A 151 1.77 -1.40 -11.18
N TRP A 152 1.90 -0.13 -10.80
CA TRP A 152 2.80 0.33 -9.75
C TRP A 152 2.12 1.43 -8.93
N LEU A 153 2.48 1.58 -7.66
CA LEU A 153 1.85 2.57 -6.78
C LEU A 153 1.92 3.98 -7.36
N GLY A 154 0.75 4.54 -7.70
CA GLY A 154 0.61 5.86 -8.31
C GLY A 154 0.77 5.92 -9.84
N ARG A 155 0.98 4.79 -10.53
CA ARG A 155 0.98 4.70 -12.01
C ARG A 155 0.35 3.37 -12.48
N THR A 156 -0.82 3.47 -13.09
CA THR A 156 -1.34 2.41 -13.96
C THR A 156 -1.10 2.85 -15.40
N ILE A 157 -0.23 2.14 -16.13
CA ILE A 157 0.05 2.46 -17.53
C ILE A 157 -0.28 1.25 -18.38
N ARG A 158 -1.20 1.42 -19.32
CA ARG A 158 -1.67 0.38 -20.23
C ARG A 158 -1.44 0.88 -21.65
N HIS A 159 -0.59 0.20 -22.42
CA HIS A 159 -0.29 0.58 -23.81
C HIS A 159 -1.39 0.16 -24.81
N LEU A 160 -2.38 -0.65 -24.39
CA LEU A 160 -3.26 -1.38 -25.31
C LEU A 160 -4.76 -1.41 -24.98
N MET A 161 -5.36 -0.44 -24.25
CA MET A 161 -6.84 -0.36 -24.15
C MET A 161 -7.41 1.07 -24.09
N PRO A 162 -8.66 1.29 -24.57
CA PRO A 162 -9.34 2.57 -24.51
C PRO A 162 -9.75 2.96 -23.07
N SER A 163 -9.20 4.09 -22.62
CA SER A 163 -9.67 5.15 -21.69
C SER A 163 -10.62 4.95 -20.48
N THR A 164 -11.14 3.76 -20.11
CA THR A 164 -12.22 3.68 -19.08
C THR A 164 -11.87 3.13 -17.70
N LEU A 165 -10.61 3.11 -17.26
CA LEU A 165 -10.33 2.84 -15.83
C LEU A 165 -9.07 3.54 -15.33
N TRP A 166 -9.22 4.82 -14.96
CA TRP A 166 -8.21 5.55 -14.21
C TRP A 166 -8.52 5.41 -12.72
N ILE A 167 -7.62 4.77 -11.96
CA ILE A 167 -7.62 4.90 -10.50
C ILE A 167 -6.43 5.81 -10.17
N GLU A 168 -6.70 7.10 -10.03
CA GLU A 168 -5.76 8.00 -9.36
C GLU A 168 -5.75 7.61 -7.87
N VAL A 169 -4.59 7.17 -7.41
CA VAL A 169 -4.36 6.88 -6.00
C VAL A 169 -3.96 8.18 -5.29
N PRO A 170 -4.67 8.62 -4.24
CA PRO A 170 -4.25 9.77 -3.45
C PRO A 170 -2.85 9.55 -2.86
N THR A 171 -1.92 10.43 -3.20
CA THR A 171 -0.52 10.44 -2.73
C THR A 171 -0.37 10.70 -1.22
N ARG A 172 -1.47 10.84 -0.47
CA ARG A 172 -1.47 11.17 0.97
C ARG A 172 -1.21 9.97 1.89
N LEU A 173 -1.40 8.73 1.41
CA LEU A 173 -1.43 7.54 2.26
C LEU A 173 -0.06 6.87 2.46
N VAL A 174 0.90 7.16 1.57
CA VAL A 174 2.21 6.49 1.55
C VAL A 174 3.33 7.52 1.59
N ARG A 175 4.15 7.52 2.64
CA ARG A 175 5.35 8.35 2.72
C ARG A 175 6.39 7.83 1.73
N ASN A 176 6.89 8.69 0.86
CA ASN A 176 8.13 8.41 0.14
C ASN A 176 9.30 8.51 1.11
N GLY A 177 10.21 7.53 1.11
CA GLY A 177 11.39 7.38 1.99
C GLY A 177 12.46 8.47 1.90
N ARG A 178 12.10 9.72 1.61
CA ARG A 178 12.93 10.90 1.86
C ARG A 178 12.04 11.87 2.61
N GLY A 179 12.44 12.25 3.83
CA GLY A 179 11.72 13.12 4.76
C GLY A 179 11.51 14.56 4.25
N THR A 180 10.86 14.72 3.10
CA THR A 180 10.48 15.99 2.50
C THR A 180 8.99 15.91 2.16
N ASN A 181 8.21 16.81 2.75
CA ASN A 181 6.82 17.08 2.40
C ASN A 181 6.72 17.42 0.89
N CYS A 182 6.53 16.41 0.06
CA CYS A 182 6.36 16.55 -1.38
C CYS A 182 4.87 16.61 -1.74
N SER A 183 4.14 17.59 -1.22
CA SER A 183 2.84 17.98 -1.78
C SER A 183 2.99 18.78 -3.09
N LYS A 184 4.21 19.17 -3.48
CA LYS A 184 4.47 20.09 -4.60
C LYS A 184 4.99 19.46 -5.91
N TYR A 185 5.33 18.18 -5.95
CA TYR A 185 5.96 17.59 -7.15
C TYR A 185 5.02 16.80 -8.08
N TRP A 186 3.75 16.60 -7.71
CA TRP A 186 2.86 15.70 -8.45
C TRP A 186 1.67 16.38 -9.16
N SER A 187 1.49 17.69 -9.01
CA SER A 187 0.38 18.43 -9.62
C SER A 187 0.74 19.16 -10.93
N LYS A 188 1.79 18.75 -11.65
CA LYS A 188 2.19 19.41 -12.91
C LYS A 188 2.30 18.44 -14.08
N THR A 189 1.17 17.86 -14.45
CA THR A 189 0.92 17.34 -15.80
C THR A 189 -0.19 18.16 -16.45
N GLU A 190 0.01 19.47 -16.53
CA GLU A 190 -0.72 20.30 -17.48
C GLU A 190 0.00 20.27 -18.84
N ARG A 191 -0.68 19.68 -19.82
CA ARG A 191 -0.72 20.11 -21.22
C ARG A 191 0.60 20.03 -22.02
N LEU A 192 0.94 18.81 -22.45
CA LEU A 192 1.75 18.57 -23.66
C LEU A 192 1.01 17.66 -24.67
N SER A 193 -0.27 17.91 -24.90
CA SER A 193 -0.99 17.40 -26.07
C SER A 193 -1.49 18.55 -26.96
N SER A 194 -0.55 19.35 -27.48
CA SER A 194 -0.83 20.13 -28.69
C SER A 194 0.47 20.43 -29.43
N LYS A 195 0.84 19.51 -30.32
CA LYS A 195 1.51 19.71 -31.63
C LYS A 195 2.10 18.40 -32.11
N MET A 196 1.24 17.53 -32.62
CA MET A 196 1.60 16.57 -33.65
C MET A 196 0.52 16.65 -34.73
N SER A 197 0.72 17.59 -35.64
CA SER A 197 0.08 17.59 -36.95
C SER A 197 1.18 17.78 -38.01
N SER A 198 1.57 16.64 -38.56
CA SER A 198 2.05 16.42 -39.94
C SER A 198 3.53 16.68 -40.28
N PRO A 199 4.07 15.93 -41.28
CA PRO A 199 5.49 15.61 -41.39
C PRO A 199 6.24 16.52 -42.37
N GLY A 200 7.51 16.81 -42.09
CA GLY A 200 8.39 17.45 -43.07
C GLY A 200 9.68 18.03 -42.48
N GLN A 201 10.80 17.54 -43.02
CA GLN A 201 12.16 18.11 -42.99
C GLN A 201 12.93 18.07 -41.66
N LEU A 202 13.89 17.14 -41.61
CA LEU A 202 15.10 17.24 -40.80
C LEU A 202 15.95 18.42 -41.31
N PRO A 203 16.44 19.32 -40.44
CA PRO A 203 17.65 20.07 -40.74
C PRO A 203 18.85 19.37 -40.10
N THR A 204 19.83 19.07 -40.94
CA THR A 204 21.22 18.86 -40.57
C THR A 204 21.77 20.09 -39.85
N MET A 205 22.43 19.89 -38.72
CA MET A 205 23.50 20.76 -38.25
C MET A 205 24.44 19.95 -37.35
N PHE A 206 25.73 20.04 -37.68
CA PHE A 206 26.96 19.48 -37.09
C PHE A 206 26.89 18.82 -35.70
#